data_AF-A0A821M6C0-F1
#
_entry.id   AF-A0A821M6C0-F1
#
_cell.length_a   1.000
_cell.length_b   1.000
_cell.length_c   1.000
_cell.angle_alpha   90.00
_cell.angle_beta   90.00
_cell.angle_gamma   90.00
#
_symmetry.space_group_name_H-M   'P 1'
#
loop_
_entity.id
_entity.type
_entity.pdbx_description
1 polymer ?
#
loop_
_entity_poly.entity_id
_entity_poly.type
_entity_poly.pdbx_seq_one_letter_code
_entity_poly.pdbx_strand_id
1 'polypeptide(L)' 'MSELESKKGEIYELKAELNSDKRERKKEALKKVIASMTVGKDVSQLFPDVINCMQIDNLELKK' A
#
# COMPACT_ATOMS: atom_id res chain seq x y z
N MET A 1 -11.38 24.94 -3.01
CA MET A 1 -11.38 23.91 -1.95
C MET A 1 -11.80 22.58 -2.57
N SER A 2 -10.88 21.77 -3.14
CA SER A 2 -11.26 20.43 -3.66
C SER A 2 -10.11 19.41 -3.80
N GLU A 3 -8.84 19.82 -3.78
CA GLU A 3 -7.70 18.90 -4.04
C GLU A 3 -7.37 17.91 -2.91
N LEU A 4 -8.09 17.95 -1.78
CA LEU A 4 -7.83 17.08 -0.64
C LEU A 4 -8.71 15.81 -0.63
N GLU A 5 -9.90 15.85 -1.23
CA GLU A 5 -10.83 14.70 -1.21
C GLU A 5 -10.37 13.56 -2.12
N SER A 6 -9.78 13.85 -3.28
CA SER A 6 -9.30 12.81 -4.20
C SER A 6 -8.08 12.05 -3.65
N LYS A 7 -7.22 12.72 -2.88
CA LYS A 7 -5.98 12.13 -2.34
C LYS A 7 -6.25 11.06 -1.28
N LYS A 8 -7.35 11.22 -0.52
CA LYS A 8 -7.72 10.31 0.57
C LYS A 8 -8.28 8.99 0.05
N GLY A 9 -8.97 9.02 -1.10
CA GLY A 9 -9.49 7.82 -1.77
C GLY A 9 -8.37 6.92 -2.31
N GLU A 10 -7.37 7.52 -2.98
CA GLU A 10 -6.24 6.76 -3.53
C GLU A 10 -5.45 6.01 -2.44
N ILE A 11 -5.15 6.66 -1.31
CA ILE A 11 -4.47 6.02 -0.17
C ILE A 11 -5.30 4.85 0.36
N TYR A 12 -6.62 5.03 0.47
CA TYR A 12 -7.51 4.00 1.00
C TYR A 12 -7.57 2.77 0.08
N GLU A 13 -7.63 2.98 -1.24
CA GLU A 13 -7.57 1.89 -2.22
C GLU A 13 -6.23 1.15 -2.14
N LEU A 14 -5.10 1.87 -2.10
CA LEU A 14 -3.78 1.27 -1.97
C LEU A 14 -3.65 0.45 -0.69
N LYS A 15 -4.22 0.93 0.42
CA LYS A 15 -4.26 0.20 1.68
C LYS A 15 -5.02 -1.11 1.55
N ALA A 16 -6.18 -1.09 0.90
CA ALA A 16 -6.97 -2.30 0.65
C ALA A 16 -6.22 -3.28 -0.26
N GLU A 17 -5.52 -2.78 -1.30
CA GLU A 17 -4.71 -3.61 -2.19
C GLU A 17 -3.49 -4.22 -1.47
N LEU A 18 -2.82 -3.49 -0.56
CA LEU A 18 -1.72 -3.98 0.27
C LEU A 18 -2.15 -5.06 1.27
N ASN A 19 -3.39 -4.97 1.78
CA ASN A 19 -3.97 -5.96 2.68
C ASN A 19 -4.64 -7.14 1.96
N SER A 20 -4.65 -7.15 0.62
CA SER A 20 -5.25 -8.23 -0.16
C SER A 20 -4.43 -9.53 -0.07
N ASP A 21 -5.07 -10.68 0.05
CA ASP A 21 -4.39 -12.00 0.08
C ASP A 21 -3.64 -12.32 -1.23
N LYS A 22 -4.05 -11.71 -2.34
CA LYS A 22 -3.40 -11.85 -3.65
C LYS A 22 -2.03 -11.16 -3.68
N ARG A 23 -0.95 -11.95 -3.78
CA ARG A 23 0.43 -11.45 -4.00
C ARG A 23 0.57 -10.49 -5.18
N GLU A 24 -0.17 -10.71 -6.26
CA GLU A 24 -0.15 -9.82 -7.44
C GLU A 24 -0.67 -8.42 -7.10
N ARG A 25 -1.79 -8.32 -6.38
CA ARG A 25 -2.36 -7.03 -5.95
C ARG A 25 -1.42 -6.30 -5.00
N LYS A 26 -0.78 -7.01 -4.08
CA LYS A 26 0.24 -6.46 -3.18
C LYS A 26 1.40 -5.83 -3.95
N LYS A 27 1.91 -6.53 -4.99
CA LYS A 27 2.98 -5.99 -5.85
C LYS A 27 2.54 -4.75 -6.63
N GLU A 28 1.32 -4.75 -7.17
CA GLU A 28 0.76 -3.59 -7.88
C GLU A 28 0.60 -2.38 -6.95
N ALA A 29 0.11 -2.61 -5.73
CA ALA A 29 -0.03 -1.59 -4.71
C ALA A 29 1.33 -0.98 -4.33
N LEU A 30 2.37 -1.80 -4.13
CA LEU A 30 3.74 -1.30 -3.87
C LEU A 30 4.23 -0.37 -4.98
N LYS A 31 4.02 -0.74 -6.26
CA LYS A 31 4.42 0.11 -7.39
C LYS A 31 3.73 1.47 -7.34
N LYS A 32 2.42 1.48 -7.07
CA LYS A 32 1.64 2.73 -6.94
C LYS A 32 2.05 3.56 -5.72
N VAL A 33 2.41 2.93 -4.61
CA VAL A 33 2.96 3.60 -3.42
C VAL A 33 4.29 4.28 -3.75
N ILE A 34 5.21 3.59 -4.42
CA ILE A 34 6.50 4.15 -4.85
C ILE A 34 6.27 5.32 -5.82
N ALA A 35 5.37 5.16 -6.80
CA ALA A 35 5.00 6.25 -7.72
C ALA A 35 4.46 7.46 -6.96
N SER A 36 3.63 7.23 -5.94
CA SER A 36 3.09 8.26 -5.05
C SER A 36 4.17 8.95 -4.21
N MET A 37 5.18 8.22 -3.72
CA MET A 37 6.35 8.81 -3.05
C MET A 37 7.15 9.71 -4.00
N THR A 38 7.36 9.28 -5.24
CA THR A 38 8.12 10.05 -6.25
C THR A 38 7.43 11.37 -6.62
N VAL A 39 6.10 11.42 -6.61
CA VAL A 39 5.34 12.66 -6.85
C VAL A 39 5.18 13.53 -5.60
N GLY A 40 5.76 13.13 -4.45
CA GLY A 40 5.70 13.88 -3.19
C GLY A 40 4.35 13.78 -2.47
N LYS A 41 3.54 12.75 -2.74
CA LYS A 41 2.33 12.46 -1.94
C LYS A 41 2.74 11.81 -0.62
N ASP A 42 2.10 12.21 0.46
CA ASP A 42 2.25 11.57 1.76
C ASP A 42 1.59 10.18 1.75
N VAL A 43 2.40 9.14 1.65
CA VAL A 43 1.99 7.73 1.76
C VAL A 43 2.47 7.09 3.06
N SER A 44 2.88 7.91 4.03
CA SER A 44 3.37 7.46 5.35
C SER A 44 2.37 6.54 6.05
N GLN A 45 1.08 6.70 5.78
CA GLN A 45 0.00 5.86 6.32
C GLN A 45 0.01 4.42 5.80
N LEU A 46 0.65 4.16 4.65
CA LEU A 46 0.75 2.84 4.02
C LEU A 46 2.03 2.10 4.39
N PHE A 47 3.00 2.81 4.96
CA PHE A 47 4.26 2.24 5.45
C PHE A 47 4.07 1.02 6.38
N PRO A 48 3.20 1.07 7.41
CA PRO A 48 2.95 -0.10 8.25
C PRO A 48 2.34 -1.27 7.46
N ASP A 49 1.43 -1.02 6.52
CA ASP A 49 0.79 -2.05 5.70
C ASP A 49 1.78 -2.74 4.74
N VAL A 50 2.71 -1.97 4.14
CA VAL A 50 3.80 -2.51 3.30
C VAL A 50 4.72 -3.43 4.11
N ILE A 51 5.11 -3.01 5.32
CA ILE A 51 5.96 -3.83 6.20
C ILE A 51 5.22 -5.10 6.65
N ASN A 52 3.95 -4.99 7.03
CA ASN A 52 3.13 -6.14 7.39
C ASN A 52 2.98 -7.12 6.22
N CYS A 53 2.79 -6.61 5.00
CA CYS A 53 2.76 -7.43 3.78
C CYS A 53 4.07 -8.22 3.59
N MET A 54 5.23 -7.64 3.88
CA MET A 54 6.52 -8.34 3.81
C MET A 54 6.72 -9.37 4.93
N GLN A 55 6.13 -9.14 6.12
CA GLN A 55 6.23 -10.04 7.26
C GLN A 55 5.33 -11.28 7.14
N ILE A 56 4.12 -11.14 6.61
CA ILE A 56 3.16 -12.26 6.45
C ILE A 56 3.74 -13.38 5.56
N ASP A 57 4.42 -13.01 4.47
CA ASP A 57 5.08 -13.98 3.58
C ASP A 57 6.19 -14.79 4.29
N ASN A 58 6.74 -14.30 5.40
CA ASN A 58 7.79 -15.00 6.16
C ASN A 58 7.22 -15.97 7.22
N LEU A 59 6.03 -15.67 7.76
CA LEU A 59 5.46 -16.46 8.85
C LEU A 59 4.73 -17.73 8.36
N GLU A 60 4.13 -17.70 7.17
CA GLU A 60 3.50 -18.88 6.55
C GLU A 60 4.50 -19.95 6.09
N LEU A 61 5.79 -19.61 5.95
CA LEU A 61 6.84 -20.55 5.54
C LEU A 61 7.45 -21.34 6.72
N LYS A 62 6.94 -21.18 7.94
CA LYS A 62 7.47 -21.85 9.15
C LYS A 62 6.46 -22.76 9.87
N LYS A 63 5.43 -23.24 9.18
CA LYS A 63 4.57 -24.33 9.67
C LYS A 63 4.65 -25.57 8.79
#